data_AF-A0A7S1RWX2-F1
#
_entry.id   AF-A0A7S1RWX2-F1
#
_cell.length_a   1.000
_cell.length_b   1.000
_cell.length_c   1.000
_cell.angle_alpha   90.00
_cell.angle_beta   90.00
_cell.angle_gamma   90.00
#
_symmetry.space_group_name_H-M   'P 1'
#
loop_
_entity.id
_entity.type
_entity.pdbx_description
1 polymer ?
#
loop_
_entity_poly.entity_id
_entity_poly.type
_entity_poly.pdbx_seq_one_letter_code
_entity_poly.pdbx_strand_id
1 'polypeptide(L)'
;SSRIGSVPPAPTPSRAAVPAARMAPWGLGLRPLLQQAQDSAAGRRAAAFFRSRAFRWTSGAATSACLAWQVVDHFAAMHEEHGMSELCFGLPQDVRMARREKEARLRALVEKARQQLAAGQAPVDTLAAHRLLYPTLSPEELRRRREEYGAVKWTEAALHAAVAVSPLVEVGAGRGQWQRALAGLGADVLAYDDMSSPSTRLGLIGQVSQGSEDVVRRHADRAMLLVYPNPGPMAYNCLGNYAGDTLVYVGEGRGGVNGDDAFFDAVSADWKLIRSEPVDRLPGGYEHMYILQRLKK
;
A
#
# COMPACT_ATOMS: atom_id res chain seq x y z
N SER A 1 -48.73 -17.33 -48.31
CA SER A 1 -47.83 -16.45 -49.10
C SER A 1 -47.32 -15.37 -48.17
N SER A 2 -46.07 -15.33 -47.76
CA SER A 2 -44.88 -15.11 -48.59
C SER A 2 -43.59 -15.71 -47.96
N ARG A 3 -42.66 -16.05 -48.86
CA ARG A 3 -41.33 -16.70 -48.70
C ARG A 3 -40.39 -15.88 -47.80
N ILE A 4 -39.69 -16.50 -46.83
CA ILE A 4 -38.38 -17.18 -46.91
C ILE A 4 -37.28 -16.32 -47.57
N GLY A 5 -36.36 -15.84 -46.73
CA GLY A 5 -35.03 -15.35 -47.09
C GLY A 5 -34.04 -15.75 -46.00
N SER A 6 -33.45 -16.93 -46.14
CA SER A 6 -32.43 -17.49 -45.26
C SER A 6 -31.05 -16.92 -45.59
N VAL A 7 -30.36 -16.38 -44.58
CA VAL A 7 -28.99 -15.87 -44.66
C VAL A 7 -28.00 -17.06 -44.56
N PRO A 8 -26.99 -17.17 -45.44
CA PRO A 8 -26.00 -18.26 -45.37
C PRO A 8 -24.95 -18.02 -44.26
N PRO A 9 -24.47 -19.06 -43.57
CA PRO A 9 -23.42 -18.93 -42.56
C PRO A 9 -22.03 -18.78 -43.20
N ALA A 10 -21.16 -18.03 -42.52
CA ALA A 10 -19.78 -17.78 -42.91
C ALA A 10 -18.90 -19.05 -42.88
N PRO A 11 -17.87 -19.16 -43.76
CA PRO A 11 -17.03 -20.34 -43.83
C PRO A 11 -16.09 -20.49 -42.64
N THR A 12 -16.03 -21.71 -42.12
CA THR A 12 -15.12 -22.17 -41.05
C THR A 12 -13.71 -22.37 -41.60
N PRO A 13 -12.64 -21.90 -40.92
CA PRO A 13 -11.28 -22.17 -41.36
C PRO A 13 -10.89 -23.64 -41.16
N SER A 14 -10.37 -24.22 -42.24
CA SER A 14 -9.87 -25.59 -42.36
C SER A 14 -8.74 -25.90 -41.36
N ARG A 15 -8.88 -27.04 -40.68
CA ARG A 15 -7.86 -27.69 -39.82
C ARG A 15 -6.74 -28.24 -40.71
N ALA A 16 -5.60 -27.56 -40.74
CA ALA A 16 -4.35 -28.17 -41.21
C ALA A 16 -3.80 -29.12 -40.14
N ALA A 17 -3.51 -30.35 -40.53
CA ALA A 17 -2.96 -31.40 -39.68
C ALA A 17 -1.51 -31.07 -39.28
N VAL A 18 -1.25 -31.00 -37.97
CA VAL A 18 0.10 -30.97 -37.39
C VAL A 18 0.56 -32.43 -37.20
N PRO A 19 1.72 -32.84 -37.74
CA PRO A 19 2.23 -34.18 -37.51
C PRO A 19 2.73 -34.33 -36.06
N ALA A 20 2.35 -35.45 -35.45
CA ALA A 20 2.69 -35.83 -34.08
C ALA A 20 4.21 -35.98 -33.89
N ALA A 21 4.83 -35.05 -33.17
CA ALA A 21 6.18 -35.21 -32.65
C ALA A 21 6.12 -36.00 -31.34
N ARG A 22 6.61 -37.24 -31.41
CA ARG A 22 6.84 -38.14 -30.28
C ARG A 22 7.79 -37.51 -29.26
N MET A 23 7.43 -37.59 -27.98
CA MET A 23 8.35 -37.41 -26.87
C MET A 23 9.47 -38.46 -26.92
N ALA A 24 10.73 -38.00 -26.81
CA ALA A 24 11.89 -38.80 -26.45
C ALA A 24 12.82 -37.99 -25.51
N PRO A 25 13.54 -38.63 -24.58
CA PRO A 25 14.08 -38.00 -23.38
C PRO A 25 15.47 -37.39 -23.61
N TRP A 26 15.67 -36.14 -23.22
CA TRP A 26 17.00 -35.51 -23.18
C TRP A 26 17.66 -35.78 -21.83
N GLY A 27 18.21 -36.98 -21.69
CA GLY A 27 19.29 -37.27 -20.75
C GLY A 27 20.59 -37.44 -21.53
N LEU A 28 21.66 -36.80 -21.04
CA LEU A 28 23.07 -36.89 -21.48
C LEU A 28 23.54 -35.80 -22.47
N GLY A 29 24.36 -34.87 -21.96
CA GLY A 29 25.10 -33.92 -22.80
C GLY A 29 26.00 -32.88 -22.11
N LEU A 30 26.30 -32.95 -20.80
CA LEU A 30 27.21 -31.98 -20.14
C LEU A 30 28.42 -32.62 -19.43
N ARG A 31 28.44 -33.95 -19.27
CA ARG A 31 29.52 -34.65 -18.56
C ARG A 31 30.90 -34.53 -19.21
N PRO A 32 31.08 -34.58 -20.55
CA PRO A 32 32.41 -34.51 -21.15
C PRO A 32 33.07 -33.13 -20.96
N LEU A 33 32.27 -32.05 -21.07
CA LEU A 33 32.72 -30.66 -20.91
C LEU A 33 33.08 -30.32 -19.46
N LEU A 34 32.33 -30.85 -18.49
CA LEU A 34 32.62 -30.69 -17.06
C LEU A 34 33.89 -31.47 -16.64
N GLN A 35 34.12 -32.66 -17.19
CA GLN A 35 35.31 -33.45 -16.90
C GLN A 35 36.58 -32.76 -17.44
N GLN A 36 36.52 -32.22 -18.66
CA GLN A 36 37.65 -31.54 -19.31
C GLN A 36 38.03 -30.21 -18.61
N ALA A 37 37.06 -29.52 -18.01
CA ALA A 37 37.29 -28.32 -17.20
C ALA A 37 37.94 -28.63 -15.83
N GLN A 38 37.59 -29.76 -15.21
CA GLN A 38 38.13 -30.19 -13.92
C GLN A 38 39.60 -30.64 -14.00
N ASP A 39 40.00 -31.20 -15.14
CA ASP A 39 41.38 -31.68 -15.37
C ASP A 39 42.34 -30.60 -15.89
N SER A 40 41.89 -29.36 -16.01
CA SER A 40 42.74 -28.21 -16.31
C SER A 40 43.54 -27.73 -15.09
N ALA A 41 44.71 -27.11 -15.33
CA ALA A 41 45.51 -26.53 -14.24
C ALA A 41 44.75 -25.42 -13.46
N ALA A 42 43.82 -24.72 -14.13
CA ALA A 42 42.92 -23.76 -13.53
C ALA A 42 41.84 -24.44 -12.67
N GLY A 43 41.25 -25.53 -13.15
CA GLY A 43 40.27 -26.35 -12.42
C GLY A 43 40.84 -26.96 -11.14
N ARG A 44 42.09 -27.45 -11.18
CA ARG A 44 42.79 -27.97 -9.99
C ARG A 44 43.09 -26.88 -8.96
N ARG A 45 43.42 -25.65 -9.38
CA ARG A 45 43.64 -24.50 -8.48
C ARG A 45 42.35 -24.01 -7.84
N ALA A 46 41.25 -23.96 -8.60
CA ALA A 46 39.93 -23.63 -8.08
C ALA A 46 39.43 -24.68 -7.07
N ALA A 47 39.59 -25.98 -7.39
CA ALA A 47 39.18 -27.07 -6.49
C ALA A 47 40.02 -27.15 -5.19
N ALA A 48 41.27 -26.66 -5.21
CA ALA A 48 42.10 -26.51 -4.01
C ALA A 48 41.66 -25.31 -3.15
N PHE A 49 41.28 -24.20 -3.79
CA PHE A 49 40.73 -23.02 -3.14
C PHE A 49 39.40 -23.32 -2.42
N PHE A 50 38.46 -24.01 -3.07
CA PHE A 50 37.17 -24.42 -2.50
C PHE A 50 37.29 -25.48 -1.38
N ARG A 51 38.41 -26.23 -1.31
CA ARG A 51 38.67 -27.22 -0.24
C ARG A 51 39.40 -26.62 0.97
N SER A 52 39.91 -25.39 0.87
CA SER A 52 40.60 -24.72 1.96
C SER A 52 39.68 -24.50 3.18
N ARG A 53 40.25 -24.57 4.39
CA ARG A 53 39.50 -24.31 5.63
C ARG A 53 38.98 -22.88 5.72
N ALA A 54 39.63 -21.93 5.04
CA ALA A 54 39.25 -20.52 4.99
C ALA A 54 37.94 -20.29 4.21
N PHE A 55 37.69 -21.02 3.12
CA PHE A 55 36.47 -20.88 2.32
C PHE A 55 35.22 -21.41 3.06
N ARG A 56 35.36 -22.46 3.88
CA ARG A 56 34.23 -23.06 4.62
C ARG A 56 33.62 -22.13 5.68
N TRP A 57 34.37 -21.14 6.16
CA TRP A 57 33.87 -20.15 7.12
C TRP A 57 33.23 -18.93 6.43
N THR A 58 33.71 -18.54 5.25
CA THR A 58 33.14 -17.42 4.49
C THR A 58 31.95 -17.85 3.63
N SER A 59 31.89 -19.11 3.18
CA SER A 59 30.77 -19.62 2.38
C SER A 59 29.49 -19.74 3.21
N GLY A 60 29.54 -20.04 4.51
CA GLY A 60 28.34 -20.06 5.36
C GLY A 60 27.66 -18.69 5.40
N ALA A 61 28.43 -17.64 5.71
CA ALA A 61 27.92 -16.27 5.74
C ALA A 61 27.56 -15.74 4.34
N ALA A 62 28.35 -16.05 3.31
CA ALA A 62 28.06 -15.61 1.93
C ALA A 62 26.86 -16.37 1.33
N THR A 63 26.68 -17.65 1.61
CA THR A 63 25.53 -18.44 1.15
C THR A 63 24.28 -18.06 1.92
N SER A 64 24.35 -17.80 3.24
CA SER A 64 23.22 -17.22 3.99
C SER A 64 22.88 -15.81 3.55
N ALA A 65 23.87 -14.96 3.26
CA ALA A 65 23.64 -13.62 2.72
C ALA A 65 23.12 -13.67 1.29
N CYS A 66 23.56 -14.61 0.46
CA CYS A 66 23.09 -14.78 -0.91
C CYS A 66 21.70 -15.42 -0.96
N LEU A 67 21.37 -16.35 -0.04
CA LEU A 67 20.00 -16.84 0.16
C LEU A 67 19.10 -15.74 0.72
N ALA A 68 19.56 -14.97 1.69
CA ALA A 68 18.81 -13.81 2.19
C ALA A 68 18.60 -12.77 1.08
N TRP A 69 19.62 -12.52 0.26
CA TRP A 69 19.54 -11.62 -0.88
C TRP A 69 18.62 -12.17 -1.96
N GLN A 70 18.70 -13.45 -2.32
CA GLN A 70 17.77 -14.10 -3.27
C GLN A 70 16.35 -14.19 -2.74
N VAL A 71 16.15 -14.34 -1.43
CA VAL A 71 14.83 -14.27 -0.79
C VAL A 71 14.31 -12.83 -0.84
N VAL A 72 15.14 -11.84 -0.49
CA VAL A 72 14.80 -10.41 -0.62
C VAL A 72 14.54 -10.02 -2.07
N ASP A 73 15.30 -10.55 -3.03
CA ASP A 73 15.18 -10.27 -4.45
C ASP A 73 13.98 -11.03 -5.07
N HIS A 74 13.66 -12.22 -4.56
CA HIS A 74 12.43 -12.95 -4.92
C HIS A 74 11.18 -12.28 -4.32
N PHE A 75 11.25 -11.82 -3.07
CA PHE A 75 10.20 -10.97 -2.47
C PHE A 75 10.11 -9.63 -3.21
N ALA A 76 11.23 -9.00 -3.56
CA ALA A 76 11.26 -7.75 -4.32
C ALA A 76 10.71 -7.94 -5.73
N ALA A 77 11.03 -9.04 -6.42
CA ALA A 77 10.48 -9.38 -7.74
C ALA A 77 8.99 -9.78 -7.67
N MET A 78 8.54 -10.37 -6.56
CA MET A 78 7.12 -10.59 -6.27
C MET A 78 6.39 -9.29 -5.88
N HIS A 79 7.12 -8.27 -5.41
CA HIS A 79 6.62 -6.95 -5.00
C HIS A 79 6.97 -5.82 -5.98
N GLU A 80 7.53 -6.14 -7.15
CA GLU A 80 7.80 -5.21 -8.26
C GLU A 80 6.52 -4.80 -9.01
N GLU A 81 5.35 -5.22 -8.52
CA GLU A 81 4.09 -4.51 -8.77
C GLU A 81 4.13 -3.17 -8.02
N HIS A 82 4.31 -2.09 -8.79
CA HIS A 82 4.90 -0.79 -8.46
C HIS A 82 4.42 -0.02 -7.20
N GLY A 83 3.48 -0.53 -6.40
CA GLY A 83 3.01 0.10 -5.16
C GLY A 83 3.21 -0.70 -3.87
N MET A 84 3.44 -2.02 -3.95
CA MET A 84 3.48 -2.85 -2.73
C MET A 84 4.75 -2.59 -1.92
N SER A 85 5.86 -2.33 -2.60
CA SER A 85 7.12 -1.92 -1.98
C SER A 85 6.97 -0.60 -1.20
N GLU A 86 6.31 0.40 -1.79
CA GLU A 86 6.02 1.68 -1.13
C GLU A 86 5.15 1.50 0.11
N LEU A 87 4.13 0.63 0.01
CA LEU A 87 3.21 0.36 1.10
C LEU A 87 3.90 -0.36 2.28
N CYS A 88 4.73 -1.37 2.01
CA CYS A 88 5.21 -2.31 3.03
C CYS A 88 6.67 -2.08 3.47
N PHE A 89 7.58 -1.70 2.57
CA PHE A 89 8.97 -1.37 2.93
C PHE A 89 9.11 0.06 3.46
N GLY A 90 8.07 0.86 3.25
CA GLY A 90 7.90 2.15 3.89
C GLY A 90 8.63 3.29 3.21
N LEU A 91 8.51 4.48 3.81
CA LEU A 91 9.07 5.69 3.22
C LEU A 91 10.60 5.65 3.13
N PRO A 92 11.18 6.23 2.07
CA PRO A 92 12.64 6.36 1.91
C PRO A 92 13.33 6.94 3.15
N GLN A 93 14.57 6.51 3.41
CA GLN A 93 15.28 6.88 4.64
C GLN A 93 15.49 8.39 4.78
N ASP A 94 15.82 9.07 3.69
CA ASP A 94 15.96 10.52 3.60
C ASP A 94 14.64 11.24 3.96
N VAL A 95 13.51 10.76 3.45
CA VAL A 95 12.17 11.26 3.79
C VAL A 95 11.89 11.12 5.28
N ARG A 96 12.18 9.94 5.86
CA ARG A 96 12.01 9.70 7.30
C ARG A 96 12.92 10.57 8.16
N MET A 97 14.16 10.82 7.73
CA MET A 97 15.08 11.73 8.40
C MET A 97 14.57 13.18 8.37
N ALA A 98 14.16 13.68 7.20
CA ALA A 98 13.61 15.02 7.04
C ALA A 98 12.36 15.24 7.91
N ARG A 99 11.50 14.21 8.05
CA ARG A 99 10.35 14.24 8.95
C ARG A 99 10.75 14.32 10.42
N ARG A 100 11.70 13.49 10.87
CA ARG A 100 12.21 13.55 12.24
C ARG A 100 12.76 14.93 12.59
N GLU A 101 13.50 15.54 11.67
CA GLU A 101 13.99 16.91 11.85
C GLU A 101 12.85 17.93 11.92
N LYS A 102 11.85 17.81 11.05
CA LYS A 102 10.66 18.67 11.03
C LYS A 102 9.85 18.54 12.33
N GLU A 103 9.67 17.32 12.84
CA GLU A 103 9.02 17.05 14.12
C GLU A 103 9.80 17.62 15.30
N ALA A 104 11.13 17.47 15.31
CA ALA A 104 11.97 18.05 16.34
C ALA A 104 11.84 19.58 16.38
N ARG A 105 11.83 20.23 15.21
CA ARG A 105 11.58 21.67 15.07
C ARG A 105 10.19 22.06 15.55
N LEU A 106 9.17 21.28 15.21
CA LEU A 106 7.80 21.53 15.66
C LEU A 106 7.69 21.43 17.19
N ARG A 107 8.28 20.40 17.80
CA ARG A 107 8.32 20.25 19.27
C ARG A 107 9.01 21.44 19.92
N ALA A 108 10.14 21.89 19.38
CA ALA A 108 10.84 23.07 19.87
C ALA A 108 9.99 24.35 19.77
N LEU A 109 9.24 24.54 18.67
CA LEU A 109 8.32 25.67 18.51
C LEU A 109 7.19 25.64 19.56
N VAL A 110 6.56 24.47 19.75
CA VAL A 110 5.48 24.30 20.73
C VAL A 110 5.98 24.55 22.15
N GLU A 111 7.15 24.02 22.50
CA GLU A 111 7.74 24.20 23.82
C GLU A 111 8.10 25.68 24.08
N LYS A 112 8.71 26.34 23.10
CA LYS A 112 8.99 27.78 23.17
C LYS A 112 7.71 28.59 23.35
N ALA A 113 6.65 28.29 22.60
CA ALA A 113 5.36 28.97 22.72
C ALA A 113 4.76 28.79 24.12
N ARG A 114 4.83 27.58 24.70
CA ARG A 114 4.38 27.29 26.07
C ARG A 114 5.15 28.10 27.11
N GLN A 115 6.47 28.17 26.99
CA GLN A 115 7.33 28.94 27.92
C GLN A 115 7.04 30.44 27.86
N GLN A 116 6.86 30.99 26.65
CA GLN A 116 6.51 32.40 26.45
C GLN A 116 5.13 32.73 27.05
N LEU A 117 4.14 31.86 26.84
CA LEU A 117 2.81 31.98 27.46
C LEU A 117 2.91 31.95 28.99
N ALA A 118 3.66 31.01 29.56
CA ALA A 118 3.85 30.90 31.01
C ALA A 118 4.56 32.12 31.61
N ALA A 119 5.48 32.73 30.85
CA ALA A 119 6.21 33.93 31.27
C ALA A 119 5.44 35.25 31.04
N GLY A 120 4.19 35.20 30.53
CA GLY A 120 3.42 36.40 30.20
C GLY A 120 4.03 37.24 29.07
N GLN A 121 4.89 36.64 28.24
CA GLN A 121 5.59 37.33 27.16
C GLN A 121 4.73 37.37 25.89
N ALA A 122 4.60 38.56 25.28
CA ALA A 122 4.01 38.74 23.96
C ALA A 122 5.06 39.32 22.98
N PRO A 123 5.00 38.99 21.67
CA PRO A 123 4.06 38.08 21.01
C PRO A 123 4.61 36.66 20.77
N VAL A 124 3.73 35.65 20.88
CA VAL A 124 3.98 34.27 20.43
C VAL A 124 3.65 34.19 18.94
N ASP A 125 4.58 33.72 18.11
CA ASP A 125 4.32 33.47 16.68
C ASP A 125 3.43 32.23 16.51
N THR A 126 2.12 32.45 16.55
CA THR A 126 1.10 31.40 16.45
C THR A 126 1.09 30.68 15.09
N LEU A 127 1.73 31.25 14.07
CA LEU A 127 1.78 30.69 12.73
C LEU A 127 3.11 29.98 12.41
N ALA A 128 4.12 30.03 13.29
CA ALA A 128 5.40 29.37 13.06
C ALA A 128 5.24 27.86 12.78
N ALA A 129 4.39 27.19 13.55
CA ALA A 129 4.07 25.77 13.36
C ALA A 129 3.39 25.51 12.01
N HIS A 130 2.47 26.39 11.61
CA HIS A 130 1.80 26.29 10.30
C HIS A 130 2.80 26.44 9.16
N ARG A 131 3.64 27.48 9.17
CA ARG A 131 4.66 27.72 8.13
C ARG A 131 5.67 26.57 8.05
N LEU A 132 6.00 25.95 9.18
CA LEU A 132 6.85 24.76 9.21
C LEU A 132 6.16 23.56 8.55
N LEU A 133 4.90 23.29 8.90
CA LEU A 133 4.16 22.13 8.42
C LEU A 133 3.73 22.26 6.95
N TYR A 134 3.24 23.43 6.56
CA TYR A 134 2.61 23.71 5.28
C TYR A 134 3.18 25.00 4.68
N PRO A 135 4.45 24.99 4.22
CA PRO A 135 5.15 26.22 3.81
C PRO A 135 4.52 26.91 2.60
N THR A 136 3.76 26.18 1.78
CA THR A 136 3.17 26.67 0.52
C THR A 136 1.67 26.90 0.60
N LEU A 137 1.03 26.69 1.75
CA LEU A 137 -0.42 26.87 1.92
C LEU A 137 -0.69 27.89 3.02
N SER A 138 -1.69 28.72 2.85
CA SER A 138 -2.22 29.56 3.92
C SER A 138 -3.06 28.72 4.90
N PRO A 139 -3.24 29.19 6.15
CA PRO A 139 -4.13 28.53 7.11
C PRO A 139 -5.58 28.40 6.62
N GLU A 140 -6.05 29.39 5.84
CA GLU A 140 -7.40 29.41 5.28
C GLU A 140 -7.57 28.38 4.16
N GLU A 141 -6.61 28.29 3.24
CA GLU A 141 -6.58 27.28 2.18
C GLU A 141 -6.58 25.87 2.76
N LEU A 142 -5.74 25.62 3.77
CA LEU A 142 -5.68 24.32 4.44
C LEU A 142 -7.01 23.99 5.13
N ARG A 143 -7.62 24.97 5.80
CA ARG A 143 -8.92 24.79 6.47
C ARG A 143 -10.00 24.44 5.46
N ARG A 144 -10.16 25.24 4.40
CA ARG A 144 -11.14 25.01 3.34
C ARG A 144 -10.95 23.62 2.72
N ARG A 145 -9.71 23.24 2.43
CA ARG A 145 -9.39 21.91 1.90
C ARG A 145 -9.80 20.80 2.86
N ARG A 146 -9.53 20.93 4.16
CA ARG A 146 -9.92 19.92 5.17
C ARG A 146 -11.43 19.84 5.37
N GLU A 147 -12.11 20.97 5.28
CA GLU A 147 -13.57 21.01 5.34
C GLU A 147 -14.19 20.29 4.14
N GLU A 148 -13.67 20.51 2.94
CA GLU A 148 -14.19 19.95 1.70
C GLU A 148 -13.85 18.47 1.51
N TYR A 149 -12.61 18.08 1.82
CA TYR A 149 -12.06 16.77 1.44
C TYR A 149 -11.62 15.90 2.62
N GLY A 150 -11.59 16.42 3.85
CA GLY A 150 -11.08 15.70 5.02
C GLY A 150 -9.55 15.69 5.09
N ALA A 151 -8.97 14.58 5.55
CA ALA A 151 -7.52 14.49 5.77
C ALA A 151 -6.71 14.39 4.47
N VAL A 152 -7.26 13.68 3.47
CA VAL A 152 -6.65 13.45 2.17
C VAL A 152 -7.71 13.63 1.08
N LYS A 153 -7.37 14.35 0.01
CA LYS A 153 -8.27 14.57 -1.12
C LYS A 153 -8.06 13.49 -2.17
N TRP A 154 -9.15 13.02 -2.77
CA TRP A 154 -9.11 12.04 -3.86
C TRP A 154 -8.67 12.67 -5.19
N THR A 155 -8.25 11.82 -6.12
CA THR A 155 -8.29 12.10 -7.57
C THR A 155 -9.51 11.42 -8.18
N GLU A 156 -9.89 11.81 -9.39
CA GLU A 156 -10.95 11.11 -10.14
C GLU A 156 -10.62 9.63 -10.36
N ALA A 157 -9.35 9.33 -10.69
CA ALA A 157 -8.89 7.94 -10.88
C ALA A 157 -9.03 7.11 -9.59
N ALA A 158 -8.68 7.68 -8.44
CA ALA A 158 -8.85 7.03 -7.15
C ALA A 158 -10.32 6.78 -6.81
N LEU A 159 -11.21 7.78 -7.01
CA LEU A 159 -12.64 7.57 -6.79
C LEU A 159 -13.20 6.48 -7.70
N HIS A 160 -12.93 6.53 -9.00
CA HIS A 160 -13.43 5.52 -9.93
C HIS A 160 -12.91 4.12 -9.63
N ALA A 161 -11.66 3.99 -9.19
CA ALA A 161 -11.11 2.71 -8.78
C ALA A 161 -11.78 2.18 -7.49
N ALA A 162 -12.09 3.04 -6.52
CA ALA A 162 -12.85 2.64 -5.33
C ALA A 162 -14.32 2.30 -5.64
N VAL A 163 -14.98 3.05 -6.52
CA VAL A 163 -16.35 2.76 -7.00
C VAL A 163 -16.41 1.40 -7.67
N ALA A 164 -15.37 1.01 -8.44
CA ALA A 164 -15.33 -0.25 -9.16
C ALA A 164 -15.32 -1.50 -8.24
N VAL A 165 -14.98 -1.34 -6.96
CA VAL A 165 -14.99 -2.42 -5.96
C VAL A 165 -16.12 -2.29 -4.93
N SER A 166 -17.08 -1.38 -5.18
CA SER A 166 -18.33 -1.25 -4.42
C SER A 166 -19.13 -2.56 -4.46
N PRO A 167 -19.85 -2.96 -3.38
CA PRO A 167 -20.20 -2.19 -2.18
C PRO A 167 -19.04 -2.00 -1.19
N LEU A 168 -19.03 -0.86 -0.50
CA LEU A 168 -17.97 -0.43 0.42
C LEU A 168 -18.49 -0.36 1.88
N VAL A 169 -17.59 -0.65 2.81
CA VAL A 169 -17.73 -0.32 4.24
C VAL A 169 -16.54 0.56 4.66
N GLU A 170 -16.79 1.84 4.98
CA GLU A 170 -15.77 2.77 5.44
C GLU A 170 -15.71 2.79 6.98
N VAL A 171 -14.52 2.63 7.56
CA VAL A 171 -14.29 2.75 9.01
C VAL A 171 -13.33 3.89 9.29
N GLY A 172 -13.65 4.71 10.30
CA GLY A 172 -12.94 5.95 10.58
C GLY A 172 -13.28 7.05 9.58
N ALA A 173 -14.53 7.10 9.12
CA ALA A 173 -14.99 8.00 8.07
C ALA A 173 -14.97 9.49 8.45
N GLY A 174 -14.74 9.81 9.73
CA GLY A 174 -14.77 11.16 10.26
C GLY A 174 -16.12 11.83 10.00
N ARG A 175 -16.11 12.89 9.18
CA ARG A 175 -17.32 13.62 8.82
C ARG A 175 -17.98 13.08 7.54
N GLY A 176 -17.41 12.07 6.88
CA GLY A 176 -17.98 11.42 5.70
C GLY A 176 -17.71 12.12 4.38
N GLN A 177 -16.57 12.80 4.22
CA GLN A 177 -16.21 13.45 2.95
C GLN A 177 -16.05 12.42 1.82
N TRP A 178 -15.29 11.34 2.05
CA TRP A 178 -15.09 10.26 1.09
C TRP A 178 -16.39 9.50 0.85
N GLN A 179 -17.13 9.13 1.90
CA GLN A 179 -18.49 8.58 1.79
C GLN A 179 -19.36 9.39 0.82
N ARG A 180 -19.48 10.72 1.03
CA ARG A 180 -20.31 11.59 0.20
C ARG A 180 -19.85 11.61 -1.25
N ALA A 181 -18.54 11.69 -1.48
CA ALA A 181 -17.97 11.73 -2.83
C ALA A 181 -18.22 10.43 -3.59
N LEU A 182 -17.96 9.28 -2.96
CA LEU A 182 -18.18 7.96 -3.54
C LEU A 182 -19.66 7.68 -3.81
N ALA A 183 -20.53 8.00 -2.84
CA ALA A 183 -21.98 7.88 -3.02
C ALA A 183 -22.52 8.78 -4.14
N GLY A 184 -21.94 9.97 -4.30
CA GLY A 184 -22.25 10.88 -5.42
C GLY A 184 -21.92 10.29 -6.80
N LEU A 185 -21.00 9.33 -6.88
CA LEU A 185 -20.67 8.56 -8.08
C LEU A 185 -21.45 7.23 -8.18
N GLY A 186 -22.41 6.98 -7.29
CA GLY A 186 -23.26 5.80 -7.29
C GLY A 186 -22.70 4.58 -6.56
N ALA A 187 -21.60 4.71 -5.80
CA ALA A 187 -21.15 3.62 -4.94
C ALA A 187 -22.12 3.41 -3.76
N ASP A 188 -22.33 2.14 -3.39
CA ASP A 188 -23.02 1.77 -2.15
C ASP A 188 -21.99 1.79 -1.02
N VAL A 189 -22.08 2.78 -0.13
CA VAL A 189 -21.11 3.00 0.95
C VAL A 189 -21.79 3.07 2.30
N LEU A 190 -21.44 2.15 3.20
CA LEU A 190 -21.78 2.24 4.62
C LEU A 190 -20.59 2.80 5.39
N ALA A 191 -20.71 3.99 5.96
CA ALA A 191 -19.61 4.65 6.67
C ALA A 191 -19.84 4.70 8.18
N TYR A 192 -18.77 4.43 8.93
CA TYR A 192 -18.75 4.41 10.38
C TYR A 192 -17.59 5.24 10.95
N ASP A 193 -17.85 5.92 12.06
CA ASP A 193 -16.83 6.62 12.85
C ASP A 193 -17.14 6.50 14.35
N ASP A 194 -16.09 6.50 15.19
CA ASP A 194 -16.24 6.38 16.63
C ASP A 194 -16.70 7.69 17.31
N MET A 195 -16.74 8.78 16.53
CA MET A 195 -17.14 10.13 16.93
C MET A 195 -16.26 10.74 18.03
N SER A 196 -15.08 10.17 18.28
CA SER A 196 -14.16 10.63 19.33
C SER A 196 -13.45 11.94 18.95
N SER A 197 -13.24 12.16 17.65
CA SER A 197 -12.57 13.36 17.14
C SER A 197 -13.39 14.62 17.39
N PRO A 198 -12.77 15.74 17.83
CA PRO A 198 -13.46 17.03 17.92
C PRO A 198 -14.07 17.50 16.59
N SER A 199 -13.53 17.07 15.45
CA SER A 199 -14.03 17.49 14.13
C SER A 199 -15.43 16.98 13.82
N THR A 200 -15.84 15.82 14.35
CA THR A 200 -17.19 15.26 14.13
C THR A 200 -18.26 16.09 14.83
N ARG A 201 -17.90 16.84 15.89
CA ARG A 201 -18.78 17.79 16.59
C ARG A 201 -19.17 19.01 15.76
N LEU A 202 -18.46 19.27 14.65
CA LEU A 202 -18.78 20.34 13.70
C LEU A 202 -19.89 19.93 12.70
N GLY A 203 -20.51 18.77 12.90
CA GLY A 203 -21.56 18.24 12.04
C GLY A 203 -21.02 17.35 10.93
N LEU A 204 -21.79 16.32 10.60
CA LEU A 204 -21.49 15.38 9.52
C LEU A 204 -21.76 16.02 8.16
N ILE A 205 -20.94 15.67 7.17
CA ILE A 205 -21.08 16.06 5.77
C ILE A 205 -21.71 14.92 4.97
N GLY A 206 -21.27 13.69 5.23
CA GLY A 206 -21.84 12.47 4.65
C GLY A 206 -22.81 11.76 5.59
N GLN A 207 -23.31 10.63 5.14
CA GLN A 207 -24.08 9.68 5.93
C GLN A 207 -23.11 8.77 6.71
N VAL A 208 -22.81 9.14 7.95
CA VAL A 208 -21.90 8.40 8.83
C VAL A 208 -22.65 7.95 10.08
N SER A 209 -22.60 6.65 10.35
CA SER A 209 -23.14 6.07 11.58
C SER A 209 -22.08 5.97 12.66
N GLN A 210 -22.48 5.93 13.93
CA GLN A 210 -21.54 5.65 15.00
C GLN A 210 -21.09 4.18 14.96
N GLY A 211 -19.79 3.92 15.06
CA GLY A 211 -19.23 2.57 15.11
C GLY A 211 -17.70 2.54 15.16
N SER A 212 -17.15 1.45 15.68
CA SER A 212 -15.70 1.21 15.81
C SER A 212 -15.21 0.13 14.84
N GLU A 213 -13.99 -0.37 15.01
CA GLU A 213 -13.34 -1.37 14.13
C GLU A 213 -14.03 -2.73 14.13
N ASP A 214 -15.01 -2.96 15.00
CA ASP A 214 -15.80 -4.18 15.06
C ASP A 214 -16.91 -4.24 14.00
N VAL A 215 -17.33 -3.10 13.45
CA VAL A 215 -18.47 -3.06 12.51
C VAL A 215 -18.22 -3.91 11.27
N VAL A 216 -16.96 -4.02 10.82
CA VAL A 216 -16.56 -4.79 9.64
C VAL A 216 -16.79 -6.29 9.77
N ARG A 217 -16.98 -6.81 11.00
CA ARG A 217 -17.38 -8.22 11.21
C ARG A 217 -18.70 -8.57 10.53
N ARG A 218 -19.56 -7.58 10.33
CA ARG A 218 -20.91 -7.74 9.74
C ARG A 218 -20.98 -7.44 8.25
N HIS A 219 -19.85 -7.06 7.63
CA HIS A 219 -19.79 -6.52 6.27
C HIS A 219 -18.76 -7.25 5.40
N ALA A 220 -18.69 -8.58 5.53
CA ALA A 220 -17.76 -9.41 4.75
C ALA A 220 -18.10 -9.43 3.25
N ASP A 221 -19.33 -9.07 2.89
CA ASP A 221 -19.85 -8.91 1.52
C ASP A 221 -19.41 -7.59 0.84
N ARG A 222 -18.75 -6.69 1.57
CA ARG A 222 -18.34 -5.36 1.11
C ARG A 222 -16.83 -5.23 1.15
N ALA A 223 -16.23 -4.47 0.23
CA ALA A 223 -14.84 -4.08 0.33
C ALA A 223 -14.64 -3.11 1.49
N MET A 224 -13.64 -3.35 2.34
CA MET A 224 -13.32 -2.49 3.47
C MET A 224 -12.52 -1.28 3.01
N LEU A 225 -13.01 -0.08 3.29
CA LEU A 225 -12.35 1.19 2.99
C LEU A 225 -11.78 1.81 4.27
N LEU A 226 -10.48 2.11 4.27
CA LEU A 226 -9.79 2.85 5.32
C LEU A 226 -9.17 4.10 4.71
N VAL A 227 -9.64 5.28 5.10
CA VAL A 227 -9.13 6.56 4.61
C VAL A 227 -8.40 7.30 5.71
N TYR A 228 -7.10 7.48 5.52
CA TYR A 228 -6.20 8.17 6.45
C TYR A 228 -6.39 7.66 7.90
N PRO A 229 -6.30 6.34 8.17
CA PRO A 229 -6.46 5.87 9.53
C PRO A 229 -5.36 6.48 10.41
N ASN A 230 -5.73 6.90 11.63
CA ASN A 230 -4.77 7.42 12.59
C ASN A 230 -3.65 6.39 12.85
N PRO A 231 -2.45 6.84 13.25
CA PRO A 231 -1.42 5.92 13.69
C PRO A 231 -1.91 5.14 14.92
N GLY A 232 -1.58 3.85 14.97
CA GLY A 232 -1.99 2.95 16.05
C GLY A 232 -2.88 1.79 15.58
N PRO A 233 -3.55 1.11 16.52
CA PRO A 233 -4.06 -0.24 16.30
C PRO A 233 -5.35 -0.31 15.48
N MET A 234 -6.01 0.82 15.21
CA MET A 234 -7.31 0.86 14.53
C MET A 234 -7.29 0.11 13.20
N ALA A 235 -6.32 0.39 12.33
CA ALA A 235 -6.22 -0.26 11.03
C ALA A 235 -5.97 -1.78 11.16
N TYR A 236 -5.11 -2.19 12.11
CA TYR A 236 -4.84 -3.59 12.40
C TYR A 236 -6.07 -4.32 12.96
N ASN A 237 -6.79 -3.69 13.90
CA ASN A 237 -8.03 -4.21 14.47
C ASN A 237 -9.10 -4.42 13.40
N CYS A 238 -9.25 -3.46 12.47
CA CYS A 238 -10.12 -3.59 11.31
C CYS A 238 -9.75 -4.84 10.50
N LEU A 239 -8.47 -5.06 10.16
CA LEU A 239 -8.04 -6.25 9.42
C LEU A 239 -8.32 -7.56 10.17
N GLY A 240 -8.07 -7.59 11.47
CA GLY A 240 -8.31 -8.78 12.30
C GLY A 240 -9.79 -9.13 12.43
N ASN A 241 -10.67 -8.13 12.34
CA ASN A 241 -12.11 -8.29 12.41
C ASN A 241 -12.78 -8.55 11.06
N TYR A 242 -12.10 -8.19 9.97
CA TYR A 242 -12.68 -8.23 8.65
C TYR A 242 -12.55 -9.62 8.02
N ALA A 243 -13.70 -10.25 7.73
CA ALA A 243 -13.77 -11.57 7.09
C ALA A 243 -13.86 -11.50 5.56
N GLY A 244 -14.04 -10.30 4.98
CA GLY A 244 -14.01 -10.10 3.54
C GLY A 244 -12.59 -10.17 2.97
N ASP A 245 -12.49 -10.05 1.65
CA ASP A 245 -11.26 -10.30 0.91
C ASP A 245 -10.72 -9.07 0.17
N THR A 246 -11.38 -7.92 0.24
CA THR A 246 -11.00 -6.72 -0.51
C THR A 246 -10.80 -5.54 0.43
N LEU A 247 -9.60 -4.94 0.39
CA LEU A 247 -9.22 -3.78 1.18
C LEU A 247 -8.91 -2.62 0.25
N VAL A 248 -9.52 -1.47 0.49
CA VAL A 248 -9.14 -0.17 -0.09
C VAL A 248 -8.50 0.65 1.03
N TYR A 249 -7.18 0.83 0.94
CA TYR A 249 -6.41 1.62 1.89
C TYR A 249 -5.97 2.92 1.23
N VAL A 250 -6.32 4.07 1.83
CA VAL A 250 -5.86 5.38 1.41
C VAL A 250 -5.01 5.97 2.53
N GLY A 251 -3.70 6.07 2.33
CA GLY A 251 -2.79 6.55 3.35
C GLY A 251 -1.35 6.36 2.95
N GLU A 252 -0.45 6.66 3.87
CA GLU A 252 0.98 6.43 3.66
C GLU A 252 1.36 4.97 3.94
N GLY A 253 2.44 4.51 3.31
CA GLY A 253 3.05 3.23 3.64
C GLY A 253 3.73 3.20 5.01
N ARG A 254 4.35 2.06 5.31
CA ARG A 254 5.02 1.79 6.59
C ARG A 254 5.98 2.92 7.01
N GLY A 255 5.96 3.27 8.29
CA GLY A 255 6.76 4.39 8.82
C GLY A 255 6.28 5.77 8.38
N GLY A 256 5.10 5.85 7.75
CA GLY A 256 4.36 7.09 7.53
C GLY A 256 3.56 7.51 8.76
N VAL A 257 2.50 8.29 8.53
CA VAL A 257 1.62 8.83 9.59
C VAL A 257 0.31 8.06 9.76
N ASN A 258 0.16 6.90 9.12
CA ASN A 258 -1.05 6.10 9.12
C ASN A 258 -0.76 4.63 9.49
N GLY A 259 -1.69 3.99 10.19
CA GLY A 259 -1.53 2.60 10.65
C GLY A 259 -0.36 2.40 11.61
N ASP A 260 -0.13 1.16 12.01
CA ASP A 260 1.04 0.74 12.80
C ASP A 260 1.78 -0.40 12.11
N ASP A 261 2.93 -0.78 12.66
CA ASP A 261 3.75 -1.85 12.10
C ASP A 261 2.98 -3.18 12.00
N ALA A 262 2.08 -3.47 12.95
CA ALA A 262 1.27 -4.69 12.95
C ALA A 262 0.29 -4.73 11.77
N PHE A 263 -0.33 -3.59 11.43
CA PHE A 263 -1.14 -3.46 10.22
C PHE A 263 -0.33 -3.78 8.97
N PHE A 264 0.84 -3.16 8.79
CA PHE A 264 1.65 -3.39 7.58
C PHE A 264 2.25 -4.79 7.52
N ASP A 265 2.61 -5.39 8.66
CA ASP A 265 3.05 -6.79 8.73
C ASP A 265 1.93 -7.74 8.27
N ALA A 266 0.70 -7.51 8.72
CA ALA A 266 -0.47 -8.31 8.31
C ALA A 266 -0.80 -8.13 6.82
N VAL A 267 -0.73 -6.89 6.31
CA VAL A 267 -0.90 -6.61 4.88
C VAL A 267 0.14 -7.35 4.04
N SER A 268 1.42 -7.28 4.44
CA SER A 268 2.52 -7.93 3.72
C SER A 268 2.40 -9.45 3.70
N ALA A 269 1.86 -10.04 4.76
CA ALA A 269 1.77 -11.49 4.91
C ALA A 269 0.58 -12.10 4.14
N ASP A 270 -0.59 -11.48 4.22
CA ASP A 270 -1.86 -12.10 3.82
C ASP A 270 -2.56 -11.41 2.64
N TRP A 271 -1.97 -10.36 2.05
CA TRP A 271 -2.62 -9.57 0.99
C TRP A 271 -1.71 -9.36 -0.22
N LYS A 272 -2.32 -9.30 -1.40
CA LYS A 272 -1.68 -8.86 -2.65
C LYS A 272 -2.25 -7.52 -3.11
N LEU A 273 -1.40 -6.66 -3.64
CA LEU A 273 -1.82 -5.44 -4.32
C LEU A 273 -2.50 -5.82 -5.64
N ILE A 274 -3.63 -5.19 -5.95
CA ILE A 274 -4.34 -5.34 -7.23
C ILE A 274 -4.21 -4.09 -8.07
N ARG A 275 -4.27 -2.93 -7.42
CA ARG A 275 -4.23 -1.62 -8.08
C ARG A 275 -3.79 -0.56 -7.09
N SER A 276 -3.09 0.46 -7.58
CA SER A 276 -2.82 1.67 -6.82
C SER A 276 -3.15 2.90 -7.66
N GLU A 277 -3.61 3.97 -7.01
CA GLU A 277 -3.98 5.22 -7.69
C GLU A 277 -3.53 6.45 -6.89
N PRO A 278 -2.91 7.46 -7.54
CA PRO A 278 -2.49 8.69 -6.89
C PRO A 278 -3.67 9.41 -6.26
N VAL A 279 -3.44 10.04 -5.11
CA VAL A 279 -4.40 10.92 -4.44
C VAL A 279 -3.87 12.35 -4.42
N ASP A 280 -4.78 13.32 -4.28
CA ASP A 280 -4.40 14.73 -4.14
C ASP A 280 -3.97 14.95 -2.68
N ARG A 281 -2.67 14.86 -2.45
CA ARG A 281 -2.02 14.96 -1.14
C ARG A 281 -1.61 16.39 -0.79
N LEU A 282 -1.45 16.66 0.51
CA LEU A 282 -0.87 17.92 0.97
C LEU A 282 0.64 17.98 0.65
N PRO A 283 1.25 19.18 0.60
CA PRO A 283 2.69 19.32 0.42
C PRO A 283 3.48 18.51 1.46
N GLY A 284 4.33 17.60 1.00
CA GLY A 284 5.13 16.70 1.85
C GLY A 284 4.38 15.48 2.40
N GLY A 285 3.14 15.26 1.97
CA GLY A 285 2.40 14.01 2.16
C GLY A 285 2.84 12.94 1.16
N TYR A 286 2.71 11.68 1.56
CA TYR A 286 3.07 10.51 0.75
C TYR A 286 1.88 9.55 0.62
N GLU A 287 0.67 10.06 0.81
CA GLU A 287 -0.55 9.27 0.72
C GLU A 287 -0.74 8.77 -0.71
N HIS A 288 -1.25 7.55 -0.81
CA HIS A 288 -1.60 6.87 -2.04
C HIS A 288 -2.83 5.99 -1.77
N MET A 289 -3.60 5.65 -2.80
CA MET A 289 -4.67 4.66 -2.66
C MET A 289 -4.19 3.30 -3.15
N TYR A 290 -4.50 2.25 -2.38
CA TYR A 290 -4.17 0.87 -2.67
C TYR A 290 -5.43 0.02 -2.58
N ILE A 291 -5.69 -0.78 -3.60
CA ILE A 291 -6.72 -1.82 -3.59
C ILE A 291 -6.00 -3.15 -3.48
N LEU A 292 -6.26 -3.87 -2.41
CA LEU A 292 -5.63 -5.13 -2.08
C LEU A 292 -6.67 -6.25 -2.01
N GLN A 293 -6.22 -7.45 -2.33
CA GLN A 293 -7.02 -8.66 -2.22
C GLN A 293 -6.33 -9.66 -1.30
N ARG A 294 -7.09 -10.28 -0.40
CA ARG A 294 -6.60 -11.29 0.52
C ARG A 294 -6.13 -12.51 -0.26
N LEU A 295 -4.99 -13.07 0.12
CA LEU A 295 -4.48 -14.33 -0.40
C LEU A 295 -5.40 -15.46 0.07
N LYS A 296 -5.85 -16.30 -0.88
CA LYS A 296 -6.59 -17.51 -0.54
C LYS A 296 -5.63 -18.48 0.14
N LYS A 297 -5.95 -18.90 1.37
CA LYS A 297 -5.26 -19.99 2.06
C LYS A 297 -5.67 -21.33 1.47
#